data_AF-N1PDD4-F1
#
_entry.id   AF-N1PDD4-F1
#
_cell.length_a   1.000
_cell.length_b   1.000
_cell.length_c   1.000
_cell.angle_alpha   90.00
_cell.angle_beta   90.00
_cell.angle_gamma   90.00
#
_symmetry.space_group_name_H-M   'P 1'
#
loop_
_entity.id
_entity.type
_entity.pdbx_description
1 polymer ?
#
loop_
_entity_poly.entity_id
_entity_poly.type
_entity_poly.pdbx_seq_one_letter_code
_entity_poly.pdbx_strand_id
1 'polypeptide(L)' 'MGKAKKSLEAFINGIPDSKLTGLPTTIQTLYKDTDFRLDMQGVQVNKGTGISTLKKTAPKTVA' A
#
# COMPACT_ATOMS: atom_id res chain seq x y z
N MET A 1 -9.77 -11.48 12.13
CA MET A 1 -9.16 -10.34 11.41
C MET A 1 -9.59 -10.42 9.95
N GLY A 2 -10.13 -9.35 9.36
CA GLY A 2 -10.66 -9.38 7.99
C GLY A 2 -9.57 -9.64 6.95
N LYS A 3 -9.87 -10.43 5.90
CA LYS A 3 -8.92 -10.84 4.85
C LYS A 3 -8.18 -9.65 4.21
N ALA A 4 -8.89 -8.55 3.94
CA ALA A 4 -8.31 -7.34 3.38
C ALA A 4 -7.21 -6.72 4.27
N LYS A 5 -7.34 -6.82 5.61
CA LYS A 5 -6.36 -6.26 6.55
C LYS A 5 -5.05 -7.03 6.49
N LYS A 6 -5.13 -8.36 6.47
CA LYS A 6 -3.95 -9.22 6.26
C LYS A 6 -3.27 -8.95 4.92
N SER A 7 -4.03 -8.78 3.85
CA SER A 7 -3.46 -8.47 2.54
C SER A 7 -2.75 -7.12 2.51
N LEU A 8 -3.31 -6.10 3.16
CA LEU A 8 -2.66 -4.78 3.26
C LEU A 8 -1.40 -4.83 4.14
N GLU A 9 -1.44 -5.53 5.27
CA GLU A 9 -0.27 -5.72 6.13
C GLU A 9 0.84 -6.50 5.40
N ALA A 10 0.48 -7.55 4.66
CA ALA A 10 1.43 -8.29 3.83
C ALA A 10 2.03 -7.42 2.72
N PHE A 11 1.21 -6.56 2.09
CA PHE A 11 1.70 -5.59 1.11
C PHE A 11 2.72 -4.62 1.73
N ILE A 12 2.41 -4.02 2.89
CA ILE A 12 3.29 -3.07 3.59
C ILE A 12 4.60 -3.74 4.00
N ASN A 13 4.53 -4.94 4.59
CA ASN A 13 5.72 -5.70 5.01
C ASN A 13 6.54 -6.25 3.83
N GLY A 14 5.95 -6.31 2.63
CA GLY A 14 6.61 -6.72 1.41
C GLY A 14 7.33 -5.59 0.68
N ILE A 15 7.21 -4.33 1.13
CA ILE A 15 7.89 -3.20 0.51
C ILE A 15 9.39 -3.30 0.86
N PRO A 16 10.28 -3.44 -0.12
CA PRO A 16 11.71 -3.46 0.17
C PRO A 16 12.20 -2.06 0.55
N ASP A 17 13.10 -1.97 1.53
CA ASP A 17 13.64 -0.70 2.04
C ASP A 17 14.28 0.15 0.94
N SER A 18 14.84 -0.49 -0.10
CA SER A 18 15.40 0.20 -1.27
C SER A 18 14.38 1.06 -2.03
N LYS A 19 13.07 0.79 -1.88
CA LYS A 19 11.97 1.59 -2.44
C LYS A 19 11.53 2.73 -1.53
N LEU A 20 12.00 2.73 -0.28
CA LEU A 20 11.74 3.78 0.71
C LEU A 20 12.91 4.78 0.77
N THR A 21 14.05 4.47 0.14
CA THR A 21 15.21 5.36 0.02
C THR A 21 15.26 6.05 -1.34
N GLY A 22 15.68 7.32 -1.38
CA GLY A 22 15.86 8.06 -2.63
C GLY A 22 14.55 8.39 -3.33
N LEU A 23 13.58 8.91 -2.56
CA LEU A 23 12.25 9.21 -3.09
C LEU A 23 12.34 10.25 -4.23
N PRO A 24 11.73 9.95 -5.38
CA PRO A 24 11.68 10.84 -6.53
C PRO A 24 10.90 12.12 -6.17
N THR A 25 11.30 13.26 -6.73
CA THR A 25 10.57 14.53 -6.55
C THR A 25 9.31 14.61 -7.41
N THR A 26 9.19 13.73 -8.41
CA THR A 26 8.03 13.61 -9.30
C THR A 26 7.06 12.55 -8.81
N ILE A 27 5.77 12.76 -9.09
CA ILE A 27 4.71 11.80 -8.76
C ILE A 27 4.94 10.52 -9.59
N GLN A 28 5.27 9.43 -8.91
CA GLN A 28 5.37 8.10 -9.51
C GLN A 28 5.00 7.00 -8.51
N THR A 29 4.79 5.80 -9.04
CA THR A 29 4.59 4.58 -8.27
C THR A 29 5.92 4.09 -7.72
N LEU A 30 6.00 3.96 -6.40
CA LEU A 30 7.19 3.46 -5.69
C LEU A 30 7.19 1.93 -5.65
N TYR A 31 6.02 1.34 -5.39
CA TYR A 31 5.85 -0.10 -5.30
C TYR A 31 4.42 -0.49 -5.68
N LYS A 32 4.23 -1.65 -6.30
CA LYS A 32 2.90 -2.15 -6.63
C LYS A 32 2.86 -3.67 -6.56
N ASP A 33 1.68 -4.17 -6.26
CA ASP A 33 1.30 -5.56 -6.34
C ASP A 33 -0.05 -5.64 -7.09
N THR A 34 -0.61 -6.84 -7.14
CA THR A 34 -1.89 -7.19 -7.76
C THR A 34 -3.03 -6.35 -7.16
N ASP A 35 -3.05 -6.23 -5.83
CA ASP A 35 -4.16 -5.59 -5.12
C ASP A 35 -3.91 -4.12 -4.72
N PHE A 36 -2.65 -3.73 -4.52
CA PHE A 36 -2.28 -2.43 -3.96
C PHE A 36 -1.14 -1.76 -4.72
N ARG A 37 -1.10 -0.43 -4.65
CA ARG A 37 0.06 0.36 -5.08
C ARG A 37 0.41 1.41 -4.03
N LEU A 38 1.70 1.62 -3.83
CA LEU A 38 2.26 2.74 -3.10
C LEU A 38 2.75 3.77 -4.11
N ASP A 39 2.12 4.92 -4.10
CA ASP A 39 2.54 6.09 -4.86
C ASP A 39 3.03 7.17 -3.89
N MET A 40 3.64 8.23 -4.41
CA MET A 40 4.05 9.41 -3.63
C MET A 40 2.91 10.10 -2.85
N GLN A 41 1.66 9.83 -3.22
CA GLN A 41 0.45 10.34 -2.55
C GLN A 41 -0.06 9.41 -1.44
N GLY A 42 0.51 8.21 -1.31
CA GLY A 42 0.09 7.18 -0.36
C GLY A 42 -0.30 5.86 -1.02
N VAL A 43 -0.91 4.97 -0.23
CA VAL A 43 -1.35 3.64 -0.69
C VAL A 43 -2.72 3.73 -1.34
N GLN A 44 -2.86 3.11 -2.51
CA GLN A 44 -4.11 3.00 -3.26
C GLN A 44 -4.43 1.54 -3.54
N VAL A 45 -5.73 1.23 -3.65
CA VAL A 45 -6.23 -0.09 -4.03
C VAL A 45 -6.49 -0.10 -5.52
N ASN A 46 -6.05 -1.16 -6.20
CA ASN A 46 -6.24 -1.31 -7.63
C ASN A 46 -7.73 -1.55 -7.97
N LYS A 47 -8.16 -1.08 -9.14
CA LYS A 47 -9.51 -1.36 -9.66
C LYS A 47 -9.62 -2.86 -9.99
N GLY A 48 -10.74 -3.47 -9.62
CA GLY A 48 -11.00 -4.91 -9.86
C GLY A 48 -10.61 -5.83 -8.69
N THR A 49 -10.09 -5.28 -7.60
CA THR A 49 -9.84 -6.04 -6.37
C THR A 49 -11.14 -6.22 -5.58
N GLY A 50 -11.23 -7.26 -4.76
CA GLY A 50 -12.36 -7.47 -3.84
C GLY A 50 -12.40 -6.48 -2.65
N ILE A 51 -11.54 -5.46 -2.65
CA ILE A 51 -11.34 -4.55 -1.52
C ILE A 51 -12.01 -3.21 -1.85
N SER A 52 -13.13 -2.91 -1.20
CA SER A 52 -13.91 -1.71 -1.48
C SER A 52 -13.40 -0.44 -0.79
N THR A 53 -12.69 -0.55 0.34
CA THR A 53 -12.19 0.62 1.10
C THR A 53 -10.90 0.34 1.89
N LEU A 54 -9.89 1.20 1.73
CA LEU A 54 -8.66 1.21 2.54
C LEU A 54 -8.93 1.62 4.00
N LYS A 55 -9.90 2.49 4.25
CA LYS A 55 -10.16 3.11 5.57
C LYS A 55 -10.55 2.10 6.67
N LYS A 56 -11.19 0.98 6.31
CA LYS A 56 -11.50 -0.12 7.25
C LYS A 56 -10.31 -1.04 7.52
N THR A 57 -9.26 -0.88 6.73
CA THR A 57 -8.18 -1.85 6.57
C THR A 57 -6.84 -1.28 7.01
N ALA A 58 -6.72 0.05 6.99
CA ALA A 58 -5.53 0.78 7.41
C ALA A 58 -5.14 0.39 8.85
N PRO A 59 -3.90 -0.05 9.09
CA PRO A 59 -3.40 -0.20 10.46
C PRO A 59 -3.50 1.15 11.18
N LYS A 60 -3.81 1.13 12.48
CA LYS A 60 -3.71 2.34 13.31
C LYS A 60 -2.27 2.83 13.14
N THR A 61 -2.13 4.06 12.66
CA THR A 61 -0.86 4.72 12.35
C THR A 61 0.21 4.42 13.38
N VAL A 62 1.42 4.11 12.90
CA VAL A 62 2.62 4.02 13.73
C VAL A 62 3.00 5.46 14.12
N ALA A 63 3.10 5.72 15.43
CA ALA A 63 3.49 7.00 16.00
C ALA A 63 4.99 7.28 15.78
#